data_AF-A0A267F8P4-F1
#
_entry.id   AF-A0A267F8P4-F1
#
_cell.length_a   1.000
_cell.length_b   1.000
_cell.length_c   1.000
_cell.angle_alpha   90.00
_cell.angle_beta   90.00
_cell.angle_gamma   90.00
#
_symmetry.space_group_name_H-M   'P 1'
#
loop_
_entity.id
_entity.type
_entity.pdbx_description
1 polymer ?
#
loop_
_entity_poly.entity_id
_entity_poly.type
_entity_poly.pdbx_seq_one_letter_code
_entity_poly.pdbx_strand_id
1 'polypeptide(L)'
;MAMSKEARKTAMLLVSKTGSGKSSLANALLDTKEFQVGRGMLSGTAHCKCISTHARGRDLTVVDTPGTMDVADEEKAKTEIRRAISFCPEGFDIFLVVLKCDARFTAEERRAIEVVAEMFGAEFYKHAIVVFSHGDEFDNNETEFRNELQEIRKKIPYLDQLLTRCGNRFALVDNGRRCDRAVQNKQIEALLSKAEGLVASKGGRKYTSLELEAERRRAEEAERKKAEEAERREKERREQERREMESQLMAQQRERDESRQKEQLMRIMGGVLQLGLALASSAGTSAAERPPTGQLMSISWSTPMDNSDDDSD
;
A
#
# COMPACT_ATOMS: atom_id res chain seq x y z
N MET A 1 45.69 25.85 8.84
CA MET A 1 44.91 25.38 10.00
C MET A 1 43.93 24.33 9.51
N ALA A 2 44.18 23.06 9.83
CA ALA A 2 43.21 22.01 9.55
C ALA A 2 42.00 22.27 10.45
N MET A 3 40.85 22.54 9.85
CA MET A 3 39.57 22.60 10.57
C MET A 3 39.39 21.22 11.23
N SER A 4 39.42 21.21 12.57
CA SER A 4 39.04 20.06 13.37
C SER A 4 37.67 19.60 12.89
N LYS A 5 37.59 18.40 12.32
CA LYS A 5 36.34 17.73 11.99
C LYS A 5 35.70 17.40 13.33
N GLU A 6 34.83 18.25 13.85
CA GLU A 6 34.04 17.94 15.04
C GLU A 6 33.48 16.52 14.90
N ALA A 7 33.73 15.68 15.90
CA ALA A 7 33.28 14.31 15.90
C ALA A 7 31.74 14.31 15.86
N ARG A 8 31.18 13.96 14.70
CA ARG A 8 29.74 13.92 14.52
C ARG A 8 29.18 12.76 15.35
N LYS A 9 28.38 13.11 16.35
CA LYS A 9 27.59 12.15 17.12
C LYS A 9 26.54 11.48 16.22
N THR A 10 26.58 10.15 16.13
CA THR A 10 25.68 9.34 15.30
C THR A 10 24.58 8.72 16.17
N ALA A 11 23.33 9.09 15.92
CA ALA A 11 22.15 8.61 16.62
C ALA A 11 21.45 7.48 15.85
N MET A 12 21.30 6.32 16.49
CA MET A 12 20.72 5.10 15.94
C MET A 12 19.49 4.69 16.75
N LEU A 13 18.39 4.36 16.06
CA LEU A 13 17.19 3.79 16.66
C LEU A 13 17.04 2.32 16.27
N LEU A 14 16.95 1.41 17.24
CA LEU A 14 16.72 -0.01 16.99
C LEU A 14 15.22 -0.30 17.04
N VAL A 15 14.70 -1.00 16.03
CA VAL A 15 13.27 -1.27 15.87
C VAL A 15 13.05 -2.74 15.53
N SER A 16 12.22 -3.44 16.32
CA SER A 16 11.77 -4.82 16.07
C SER A 16 10.78 -5.30 17.11
N LYS A 17 10.15 -6.45 16.88
CA LYS A 17 9.43 -7.21 17.92
C LYS A 17 10.35 -7.65 19.07
N THR A 18 9.80 -8.12 20.19
CA THR A 18 10.62 -8.65 21.30
C THR A 18 11.36 -9.91 20.86
N GLY A 19 12.51 -10.17 21.50
CA GLY A 19 13.26 -11.39 21.25
C GLY A 19 14.13 -11.38 19.99
N SER A 20 14.06 -10.35 19.15
CA SER A 20 14.94 -10.20 17.98
C SER A 20 16.39 -9.82 18.31
N GLY A 21 16.76 -9.71 19.59
CA GLY A 21 18.13 -9.41 20.00
C GLY A 21 18.53 -7.92 19.96
N LYS A 22 17.58 -6.96 19.94
CA LYS A 22 17.90 -5.52 19.92
C LYS A 22 18.84 -5.09 21.06
N SER A 23 18.53 -5.43 22.30
CA SER A 23 19.35 -5.06 23.46
C SER A 23 20.75 -5.69 23.40
N SER A 24 20.88 -6.91 22.86
CA SER A 24 22.18 -7.54 22.61
C SER A 24 22.96 -6.81 21.51
N LEU A 25 22.29 -6.39 20.43
CA LEU A 25 22.88 -5.58 19.36
C LEU A 25 23.31 -4.20 19.89
N ALA A 26 22.49 -3.55 20.70
CA ALA A 26 22.78 -2.24 21.31
C ALA A 26 24.03 -2.30 22.20
N ASN A 27 24.13 -3.35 23.03
CA ASN A 27 25.32 -3.65 23.82
C ASN A 27 26.56 -3.88 22.94
N ALA A 28 26.44 -4.61 21.83
CA ALA A 28 27.54 -4.87 20.90
C ALA A 28 28.00 -3.60 20.16
N LEU A 29 27.05 -2.74 19.75
CA LEU A 29 27.31 -1.45 19.10
C LEU A 29 28.09 -0.50 20.03
N LEU A 30 27.66 -0.38 21.29
CA LEU A 30 28.26 0.52 22.26
C LEU A 30 29.41 -0.08 23.08
N ASP A 31 29.76 -1.34 22.84
CA ASP A 31 30.72 -2.10 23.65
C ASP A 31 30.44 -2.02 25.16
N THR A 32 29.16 -2.20 25.53
CA THR A 32 28.66 -2.10 26.90
C THR A 32 27.80 -3.31 27.29
N LYS A 33 27.35 -3.35 28.56
CA LYS A 33 26.37 -4.33 29.08
C LYS A 33 25.18 -3.65 29.74
N GLU A 34 24.99 -2.37 29.49
CA GLU A 34 23.97 -1.57 30.17
C GLU A 34 22.55 -1.83 29.67
N PHE A 35 22.35 -2.27 28.43
CA PHE A 35 21.02 -2.68 27.97
C PHE A 35 20.66 -4.04 28.56
N GLN A 36 19.54 -4.11 29.28
CA GLN A 36 19.10 -5.35 29.92
C GLN A 36 18.63 -6.34 28.85
N VAL A 37 19.30 -7.49 28.76
CA VAL A 37 18.91 -8.56 27.84
C VAL A 37 18.02 -9.55 28.59
N GLY A 38 16.71 -9.54 28.28
CA GLY A 38 15.71 -10.45 28.84
C GLY A 38 16.09 -11.93 28.64
N ARG A 39 15.65 -12.79 29.56
CA ARG A 39 15.82 -14.26 29.50
C ARG A 39 14.44 -14.93 29.51
N GLY A 40 14.17 -15.82 28.55
CA GLY A 40 12.95 -16.64 28.53
C GLY A 40 11.67 -15.88 28.13
N MET A 41 10.51 -16.30 28.65
CA MET A 41 9.18 -15.75 28.32
C MET A 41 8.88 -14.36 28.91
N LEU A 42 9.84 -13.72 29.58
CA LEU A 42 9.67 -12.41 30.21
C LEU A 42 10.36 -11.34 29.36
N SER A 43 9.58 -10.38 28.87
CA SER A 43 10.09 -9.23 28.10
C SER A 43 11.13 -8.47 28.92
N GLY A 44 12.35 -8.32 28.38
CA GLY A 44 13.49 -7.73 29.09
C GLY A 44 13.50 -6.19 29.14
N THR A 45 12.79 -5.54 28.22
CA THR A 45 12.81 -4.08 28.08
C THR A 45 11.38 -3.57 28.14
N ALA A 46 11.01 -2.93 29.26
CA ALA A 46 9.67 -2.36 29.44
C ALA A 46 9.54 -0.95 28.84
N HIS A 47 10.65 -0.24 28.68
CA HIS A 47 10.71 1.16 28.24
C HIS A 47 11.92 1.42 27.36
N CYS A 48 11.82 2.43 26.49
CA CYS A 48 12.93 2.89 25.67
C CYS A 48 14.12 3.27 26.55
N LYS A 49 15.31 2.77 26.18
CA LYS A 49 16.57 3.13 26.82
C LYS A 49 17.47 3.80 25.79
N CYS A 50 18.00 4.97 26.14
CA CYS A 50 18.96 5.70 25.33
C CYS A 50 20.30 5.75 26.07
N ILE A 51 21.38 5.37 25.38
CA ILE A 51 22.75 5.55 25.87
C ILE A 51 23.54 6.30 24.81
N SER A 52 24.26 7.32 25.24
CA SER A 52 25.25 8.05 24.45
C SER A 52 26.64 7.81 25.03
N THR A 53 27.58 7.31 24.23
CA THR A 53 28.96 7.07 24.69
C THR A 53 29.94 7.10 23.52
N HIS A 54 31.22 7.29 23.84
CA HIS A 54 32.31 7.07 22.89
C HIS A 54 32.64 5.58 22.84
N ALA A 55 32.38 4.93 21.72
CA ALA A 55 32.64 3.51 21.52
C ALA A 55 33.20 3.28 20.12
N ARG A 56 34.15 2.35 19.99
CA ARG A 56 34.71 1.95 18.68
C ARG A 56 35.24 3.16 17.87
N GLY A 57 35.85 4.13 18.57
CA GLY A 57 36.39 5.36 17.97
C GLY A 57 35.35 6.37 17.49
N ARG A 58 34.08 6.24 17.92
CA ARG A 58 32.94 7.04 17.43
C ARG A 58 32.08 7.51 18.60
N ASP A 59 31.49 8.69 18.46
CA ASP A 59 30.46 9.16 19.38
C ASP A 59 29.10 8.60 18.94
N LEU A 60 28.62 7.60 19.65
CA LEU A 60 27.40 6.87 19.30
C LEU A 60 26.28 7.20 20.29
N THR A 61 25.06 7.26 19.77
CA THR A 61 23.84 7.22 20.57
C THR A 61 22.97 6.11 20.06
N VAL A 62 22.64 5.17 20.94
CA VAL A 62 21.81 4.03 20.60
C VAL A 62 20.57 4.09 21.47
N VAL A 63 19.42 4.14 20.81
CA VAL A 63 18.10 4.05 21.43
C VAL A 63 17.57 2.64 21.19
N ASP A 64 17.54 1.85 22.25
CA ASP A 64 16.89 0.54 22.28
C ASP A 64 15.42 0.75 22.65
N THR A 65 14.52 0.41 21.74
CA THR A 65 13.10 0.41 22.04
C THR A 65 12.73 -0.90 22.74
N PRO A 66 11.68 -0.92 23.59
CA PRO A 66 11.04 -2.18 23.93
C PRO A 66 10.67 -2.91 22.63
N GLY A 67 10.45 -4.23 22.69
CA GLY A 67 9.86 -4.92 21.54
C GLY A 67 8.60 -4.20 21.16
N THR A 68 8.63 -3.50 20.02
CA THR A 68 7.70 -2.39 19.78
C THR A 68 6.25 -2.87 19.70
N MET A 69 6.00 -4.19 19.68
CA MET A 69 4.69 -4.78 19.45
C MET A 69 4.34 -6.02 20.28
N ASP A 70 5.12 -6.38 21.31
CA ASP A 70 4.59 -7.35 22.31
C ASP A 70 3.50 -6.70 23.16
N VAL A 71 3.41 -5.38 23.09
CA VAL A 71 2.33 -4.65 23.69
C VAL A 71 1.11 -4.90 22.81
N ALA A 72 0.14 -5.66 23.29
CA ALA A 72 -1.18 -5.83 22.68
C ALA A 72 -1.93 -4.48 22.43
N ASP A 73 -1.28 -3.36 22.73
CA ASP A 73 -1.78 -2.00 22.72
C ASP A 73 -0.80 -1.12 21.91
N GLU A 74 -1.25 -0.77 20.72
CA GLU A 74 -0.54 0.07 19.76
C GLU A 74 -0.25 1.49 20.30
N GLU A 75 -1.07 2.01 21.21
CA GLU A 75 -0.85 3.35 21.77
C GLU A 75 0.34 3.37 22.72
N LYS A 76 0.60 2.27 23.42
CA LYS A 76 1.84 2.11 24.18
C LYS A 76 3.06 2.06 23.26
N ALA A 77 2.98 1.36 22.13
CA ALA A 77 4.05 1.35 21.13
C ALA A 77 4.36 2.77 20.61
N LYS A 78 3.31 3.52 20.22
CA LYS A 78 3.46 4.92 19.80
C LYS A 78 4.02 5.80 20.90
N THR A 79 3.63 5.57 22.16
CA THR A 79 4.16 6.32 23.32
C THR A 79 5.66 6.10 23.52
N GLU A 80 6.11 4.85 23.43
CA GLU A 80 7.54 4.53 23.52
C GLU A 80 8.33 5.07 22.31
N ILE A 81 7.74 5.09 21.12
CA ILE A 81 8.34 5.77 19.95
C ILE A 81 8.45 7.28 20.19
N ARG A 82 7.42 7.94 20.74
CA ARG A 82 7.50 9.37 21.11
C ARG A 82 8.60 9.63 22.13
N ARG A 83 8.77 8.73 23.09
CA ARG A 83 9.86 8.77 24.06
C ARG A 83 11.23 8.57 23.40
N ALA A 84 11.34 7.70 22.39
CA ALA A 84 12.57 7.56 21.61
C ALA A 84 12.92 8.88 20.89
N ILE A 85 11.93 9.54 20.28
CA ILE A 85 12.11 10.83 19.60
C ILE A 85 12.60 11.90 20.59
N SER A 86 12.07 11.93 21.82
CA SER A 86 12.50 12.94 22.81
C SER A 86 13.94 12.76 23.30
N PHE A 87 14.53 11.57 23.19
CA PHE A 87 15.95 11.36 23.48
C PHE A 87 16.89 11.94 22.41
N CYS A 88 16.40 12.10 21.18
CA CYS A 88 17.18 12.57 20.03
C CYS A 88 16.47 13.75 19.34
N PRO A 89 16.44 14.95 19.97
CA PRO A 89 15.73 16.12 19.41
C PRO A 89 16.32 16.60 18.07
N GLU A 90 17.60 16.36 17.84
CA GLU A 90 18.26 16.62 16.55
C GLU A 90 17.94 15.59 15.46
N GLY A 91 17.15 14.56 15.80
CA GLY A 91 16.82 13.47 14.89
C GLY A 91 17.76 12.27 14.97
N PHE A 92 17.43 11.25 14.17
CA PHE A 92 18.17 10.00 14.04
C PHE A 92 18.97 9.97 12.74
N ASP A 93 20.21 9.52 12.80
CA ASP A 93 21.02 9.29 11.61
C ASP A 93 20.57 8.02 10.88
N ILE A 94 20.29 6.96 11.64
CA ILE A 94 20.07 5.60 11.13
C ILE A 94 18.96 4.90 11.92
N PHE A 95 18.14 4.14 11.21
CA PHE A 95 17.21 3.16 11.78
C PHE A 95 17.74 1.75 11.56
N LEU A 96 17.81 0.93 12.61
CA LEU A 96 18.22 -0.46 12.53
C LEU A 96 16.99 -1.35 12.73
N VAL A 97 16.48 -1.93 11.64
CA VAL A 97 15.35 -2.87 11.67
C VAL A 97 15.89 -4.26 11.98
N VAL A 98 15.69 -4.75 13.20
CA VAL A 98 16.33 -6.00 13.67
C VAL A 98 15.40 -7.20 13.45
N LEU A 99 15.83 -8.16 12.65
CA LEU A 99 15.11 -9.41 12.38
C LEU A 99 15.96 -10.59 12.84
N LYS A 100 15.35 -11.73 13.12
CA LYS A 100 16.06 -12.99 13.36
C LYS A 100 16.26 -13.70 12.02
N CYS A 101 17.45 -14.21 11.71
CA CYS A 101 17.66 -14.97 10.47
C CYS A 101 17.09 -16.40 10.52
N ASP A 102 17.00 -16.98 11.71
CA ASP A 102 16.48 -18.32 12.03
C ASP A 102 14.96 -18.37 12.26
N ALA A 103 14.28 -17.23 12.20
CA ALA A 103 12.85 -17.15 12.49
C ALA A 103 12.01 -16.85 11.24
N ARG A 104 10.77 -17.36 11.24
CA ARG A 104 9.77 -16.95 10.25
C ARG A 104 9.47 -15.47 10.40
N PHE A 105 9.33 -14.78 9.28
CA PHE A 105 8.79 -13.43 9.24
C PHE A 105 7.28 -13.48 9.54
N THR A 106 6.88 -12.97 10.70
CA THR A 106 5.50 -13.04 11.21
C THR A 106 4.74 -11.73 10.97
N ALA A 107 3.41 -11.79 11.16
CA ALA A 107 2.57 -10.60 11.15
C ALA A 107 2.96 -9.58 12.23
N GLU A 108 3.54 -10.03 13.36
CA GLU A 108 4.03 -9.16 14.42
C GLU A 108 5.25 -8.35 13.98
N GLU A 109 6.20 -8.98 13.26
CA GLU A 109 7.33 -8.25 12.66
C GLU A 109 6.85 -7.21 11.65
N ARG A 110 5.91 -7.60 10.79
CA ARG A 110 5.29 -6.68 9.83
C ARG A 110 4.65 -5.48 10.53
N ARG A 111 3.78 -5.73 11.52
CA ARG A 111 3.07 -4.65 12.23
C ARG A 111 4.05 -3.74 12.98
N ALA A 112 5.13 -4.28 13.54
CA ALA A 112 6.16 -3.48 14.21
C ALA A 112 6.80 -2.46 13.28
N ILE A 113 7.09 -2.87 12.05
CA ILE A 113 7.67 -2.00 11.03
C ILE A 113 6.63 -1.00 10.54
N GLU A 114 5.37 -1.40 10.37
CA GLU A 114 4.28 -0.51 9.96
C GLU A 114 4.02 0.61 10.98
N VAL A 115 3.95 0.31 12.28
CA VAL A 115 3.75 1.33 13.33
C VAL A 115 4.91 2.34 13.35
N VAL A 116 6.14 1.89 13.15
CA VAL A 116 7.28 2.81 13.00
C VAL A 116 7.16 3.65 11.73
N ALA A 117 6.70 3.07 10.61
CA ALA A 117 6.44 3.81 9.38
C ALA A 117 5.31 4.86 9.53
N GLU A 118 4.28 4.55 10.31
CA GLU A 118 3.18 5.48 10.62
C GLU A 118 3.68 6.65 11.48
N MET A 119 4.64 6.40 12.39
CA MET A 119 5.17 7.40 13.33
C MET A 119 6.32 8.22 12.77
N PHE A 120 7.19 7.63 11.96
CA PHE A 120 8.29 8.25 11.24
C PHE A 120 8.00 8.02 9.76
N GLY A 121 7.22 8.83 9.04
CA GLY A 121 6.74 8.56 7.66
C GLY A 121 7.67 7.79 6.69
N ALA A 122 7.14 7.37 5.53
CA ALA A 122 7.80 6.47 4.57
C ALA A 122 9.28 6.77 4.20
N GLU A 123 9.77 7.97 4.41
CA GLU A 123 11.19 8.32 4.31
C GLU A 123 12.12 7.60 5.32
N PHE A 124 11.64 7.09 6.46
CA PHE A 124 12.52 6.41 7.43
C PHE A 124 13.24 5.21 6.81
N TYR A 125 12.58 4.49 5.88
CA TYR A 125 13.20 3.37 5.16
C TYR A 125 14.46 3.79 4.40
N LYS A 126 14.54 5.05 3.93
CA LYS A 126 15.72 5.58 3.25
C LYS A 126 16.92 5.77 4.17
N HIS A 127 16.68 5.86 5.48
CA HIS A 127 17.66 5.91 6.57
C HIS A 127 17.84 4.57 7.28
N ALA A 128 17.16 3.51 6.82
CA ALA A 128 17.14 2.22 7.48
C ALA A 128 18.13 1.20 6.89
N ILE A 129 18.68 0.36 7.78
CA ILE A 129 19.43 -0.87 7.47
C ILE A 129 18.71 -2.03 8.15
N VAL A 130 18.48 -3.13 7.41
CA VAL A 130 17.90 -4.36 7.99
C VAL A 130 19.02 -5.19 8.60
N VAL A 131 18.96 -5.44 9.90
CA VAL A 131 19.97 -6.23 10.63
C VAL A 131 19.38 -7.60 10.95
N PHE A 132 19.96 -8.65 10.38
CA PHE A 132 19.63 -10.02 10.72
C PHE A 132 20.53 -10.48 11.87
N SER A 133 19.92 -10.73 13.02
CA SER A 133 20.55 -11.30 14.23
C SER A 133 20.61 -12.82 14.16
N HIS A 134 21.34 -13.45 15.09
CA HIS A 134 21.58 -14.91 15.15
C HIS A 134 22.38 -15.42 13.94
N GLY A 135 23.35 -14.63 13.47
CA GLY A 135 24.18 -14.99 12.32
C GLY A 135 25.00 -16.28 12.47
N ASP A 136 25.11 -16.81 13.68
CA ASP A 136 25.68 -18.13 13.96
C ASP A 136 24.93 -19.28 13.27
N GLU A 137 23.64 -19.10 12.98
CA GLU A 137 22.80 -20.06 12.24
C GLU A 137 23.22 -20.21 10.77
N PHE A 138 24.06 -19.30 10.29
CA PHE A 138 24.65 -19.29 8.95
C PHE A 138 26.18 -19.32 9.02
N ASP A 139 26.77 -19.91 10.07
CA ASP A 139 28.23 -19.93 10.30
C ASP A 139 28.88 -18.55 10.18
N ASN A 140 28.14 -17.48 10.52
CA ASN A 140 28.56 -16.09 10.36
C ASN A 140 28.91 -15.68 8.91
N ASN A 141 28.40 -16.41 7.92
CA ASN A 141 28.66 -16.23 6.50
C ASN A 141 27.58 -15.36 5.83
N GLU A 142 27.83 -14.04 5.76
CA GLU A 142 26.91 -13.09 5.10
C GLU A 142 26.70 -13.40 3.61
N THR A 143 27.65 -14.05 2.93
CA THR A 143 27.53 -14.41 1.50
C THR A 143 26.54 -15.55 1.30
N GLU A 144 26.63 -16.57 2.13
CA GLU A 144 25.69 -17.70 2.10
C GLU A 144 24.28 -17.25 2.50
N PHE A 145 24.18 -16.49 3.59
CA PHE A 145 22.91 -15.90 4.00
C PHE A 145 22.31 -15.00 2.90
N ARG A 146 23.12 -14.24 2.17
CA ARG A 146 22.66 -13.42 1.04
C ARG A 146 22.02 -14.27 -0.05
N ASN A 147 22.60 -15.43 -0.38
CA ASN A 147 22.04 -16.32 -1.39
C ASN A 147 20.70 -16.89 -0.93
N GLU A 148 20.61 -17.34 0.31
CA GLU A 148 19.34 -17.83 0.86
C GLU A 148 18.28 -16.72 0.96
N LEU A 149 18.69 -15.50 1.34
CA LEU A 149 17.80 -14.35 1.43
C LEU A 149 17.15 -14.02 0.07
N GLN A 150 17.83 -14.27 -1.06
CA GLN A 150 17.24 -14.11 -2.40
C GLN A 150 16.08 -15.08 -2.65
N GLU A 151 16.14 -16.30 -2.10
CA GLU A 151 15.07 -17.28 -2.22
C GLU A 151 13.95 -17.02 -1.21
N ILE A 152 14.29 -16.57 0.01
CA ILE A 152 13.30 -16.22 1.04
C ILE A 152 12.45 -15.02 0.60
N ARG A 153 13.08 -13.96 0.05
CA ARG A 153 12.34 -12.74 -0.33
C ARG A 153 11.31 -12.99 -1.43
N LYS A 154 11.54 -13.95 -2.34
CA LYS A 154 10.55 -14.37 -3.35
C LYS A 154 9.29 -14.98 -2.73
N LYS A 155 9.43 -15.61 -1.56
CA LYS A 155 8.33 -16.29 -0.84
C LYS A 155 7.60 -15.35 0.12
N ILE A 156 8.21 -14.23 0.50
CA ILE A 156 7.68 -13.30 1.51
C ILE A 156 7.62 -11.89 0.91
N PRO A 157 6.51 -11.51 0.23
CA PRO A 157 6.40 -10.24 -0.48
C PRO A 157 6.67 -9.01 0.38
N TYR A 158 6.28 -9.03 1.66
CA TYR A 158 6.54 -7.91 2.56
C TYR A 158 8.04 -7.77 2.89
N LEU A 159 8.77 -8.88 3.05
CA LEU A 159 10.22 -8.83 3.29
C LEU A 159 10.96 -8.29 2.07
N ASP A 160 10.53 -8.69 0.87
CA ASP A 160 11.03 -8.15 -0.39
C ASP A 160 10.81 -6.63 -0.49
N GLN A 161 9.61 -6.16 -0.16
CA GLN A 161 9.28 -4.74 -0.11
C GLN A 161 10.11 -4.00 0.93
N LEU A 162 10.26 -4.55 2.14
CA LEU A 162 11.08 -3.98 3.20
C LEU A 162 12.53 -3.77 2.73
N LEU A 163 13.16 -4.83 2.21
CA LEU A 163 14.54 -4.77 1.71
C LEU A 163 14.66 -3.75 0.57
N THR A 164 13.70 -3.75 -0.36
CA THR A 164 13.69 -2.82 -1.49
C THR A 164 13.56 -1.36 -1.04
N ARG A 165 12.64 -1.06 -0.10
CA ARG A 165 12.48 0.29 0.47
C ARG A 165 13.71 0.73 1.26
N CYS A 166 14.41 -0.22 1.88
CA CYS A 166 15.70 -0.03 2.53
C CYS A 166 16.89 -0.02 1.54
N GLY A 167 16.66 0.06 0.23
CA GLY A 167 17.73 0.13 -0.78
C GLY A 167 18.62 -1.12 -0.83
N ASN A 168 18.06 -2.29 -0.50
CA ASN A 168 18.74 -3.57 -0.34
C ASN A 168 19.90 -3.55 0.68
N ARG A 169 19.86 -2.62 1.65
CA ARG A 169 20.86 -2.53 2.72
C ARG A 169 20.52 -3.48 3.85
N PHE A 170 21.37 -4.48 4.05
CA PHE A 170 21.28 -5.37 5.20
C PHE A 170 22.65 -5.73 5.77
N ALA A 171 22.67 -6.29 6.98
CA ALA A 171 23.83 -6.87 7.64
C ALA A 171 23.44 -8.14 8.40
N LEU A 172 24.35 -9.11 8.48
CA LEU A 172 24.22 -10.29 9.33
C LEU A 172 25.12 -10.12 10.56
N VAL A 173 24.57 -10.33 11.75
CA VAL A 173 25.29 -10.14 13.02
C VAL A 173 24.99 -11.31 13.97
N ASP A 174 26.03 -11.88 14.54
CA ASP A 174 25.94 -12.74 15.71
C ASP A 174 26.15 -11.92 16.99
N ASN A 175 25.03 -11.72 17.69
CA ASN A 175 24.95 -11.08 19.00
C ASN A 175 24.55 -12.08 20.10
N GLY A 176 24.77 -13.37 19.85
CA GLY A 176 24.61 -14.45 20.80
C GLY A 176 25.60 -14.34 21.96
N ARG A 177 25.24 -14.88 23.13
CA ARG A 177 26.11 -14.80 24.33
C ARG A 177 27.43 -15.55 24.15
N ARG A 178 27.45 -16.57 23.30
CA ARG A 178 28.58 -17.46 23.02
C ARG A 178 29.28 -17.13 21.71
N CYS A 179 28.95 -16.01 21.07
CA CYS A 179 29.58 -15.58 19.83
C CYS A 179 31.10 -15.44 20.00
N ASP A 180 31.82 -15.66 18.90
CA ASP A 180 33.22 -15.28 18.81
C ASP A 180 33.31 -13.74 18.79
N ARG A 181 34.02 -13.16 19.77
CA ARG A 181 34.15 -11.71 19.92
C ARG A 181 34.90 -11.05 18.76
N ALA A 182 35.86 -11.72 18.14
CA ALA A 182 36.56 -11.19 16.99
C ALA A 182 35.63 -11.14 15.76
N VAL A 183 34.84 -12.20 15.55
CA VAL A 183 33.83 -12.26 14.49
C VAL A 183 32.76 -11.20 14.70
N GLN A 184 32.19 -11.12 15.90
CA GLN A 184 31.20 -10.11 16.26
C GLN A 184 31.76 -8.69 16.05
N ASN A 185 32.99 -8.42 16.51
CA ASN A 185 33.59 -7.10 16.32
C ASN A 185 33.71 -6.74 14.83
N LYS A 186 34.14 -7.68 13.99
CA LYS A 186 34.21 -7.48 12.53
C LYS A 186 32.84 -7.18 11.92
N GLN A 187 31.80 -7.91 12.33
CA GLN A 187 30.42 -7.69 11.87
C GLN A 187 29.87 -6.32 12.31
N ILE A 188 30.13 -5.92 13.56
CA ILE A 188 29.71 -4.61 14.09
C ILE A 188 30.45 -3.47 13.38
N GLU A 189 31.76 -3.58 13.16
CA GLU A 189 32.51 -2.58 12.38
C GLU A 189 31.99 -2.49 10.94
N ALA A 190 31.66 -3.61 10.31
CA ALA A 190 31.04 -3.61 8.98
C ALA A 190 29.66 -2.93 8.98
N LEU A 191 28.83 -3.19 10.00
CA LEU A 191 27.53 -2.52 10.16
C LEU A 191 27.70 -1.00 10.36
N LEU A 192 28.62 -0.58 11.22
CA LEU A 192 28.92 0.84 11.45
C LEU A 192 29.44 1.51 10.18
N SER A 193 30.30 0.83 9.40
CA SER A 193 30.76 1.36 8.11
C SER A 193 29.62 1.53 7.09
N LYS A 194 28.68 0.56 7.03
CA LYS A 194 27.47 0.67 6.19
C LYS A 194 26.60 1.86 6.64
N ALA A 195 26.46 2.06 7.95
CA ALA A 195 25.74 3.19 8.52
C ALA A 195 26.39 4.53 8.16
N GLU A 196 27.71 4.67 8.32
CA GLU A 196 28.46 5.87 7.93
C GLU A 196 28.33 6.18 6.44
N GLY A 197 28.45 5.16 5.59
CA GLY A 197 28.25 5.31 4.15
C GLY A 197 26.83 5.79 3.80
N LEU A 198 25.82 5.29 4.52
CA LEU A 198 24.45 5.76 4.37
C LEU A 198 24.30 7.23 4.81
N VAL A 199 24.81 7.60 5.97
CA VAL A 199 24.79 9.00 6.46
C VAL A 199 25.49 9.93 5.47
N ALA A 200 26.66 9.53 4.96
CA ALA A 200 27.40 10.31 3.97
C ALA A 200 26.61 10.49 2.67
N SER A 201 25.96 9.43 2.16
CA SER A 201 25.12 9.50 0.95
C SER A 201 23.92 10.46 1.10
N LYS A 202 23.50 10.74 2.33
CA LYS A 202 22.44 11.71 2.66
C LYS A 202 22.95 13.13 2.89
N GLY A 203 24.25 13.37 2.70
CA GLY A 203 24.90 14.65 2.98
C GLY A 203 24.98 14.94 4.48
N GLY A 204 24.92 13.91 5.31
CA GLY A 204 24.91 14.07 6.76
C GLY A 204 23.61 14.66 7.31
N ARG A 205 22.49 14.56 6.60
CA ARG A 205 21.18 14.95 7.14
C ARG A 205 20.64 13.87 8.10
N LYS A 206 20.18 14.30 9.27
CA LYS A 206 19.48 13.46 10.25
C LYS A 206 18.00 13.42 9.91
N TYR A 207 17.35 12.31 10.21
CA TYR A 207 15.90 12.19 10.21
C TYR A 207 15.31 12.95 11.41
N THR A 208 14.80 14.16 11.17
CA THR A 208 14.35 15.07 12.23
C THR A 208 12.83 15.04 12.43
N SER A 209 12.37 15.62 13.55
CA SER A 209 10.94 15.92 13.76
C SER A 209 10.36 16.81 12.67
N LEU A 210 11.14 17.73 12.10
CA LEU A 210 10.73 18.55 10.95
C LEU A 210 10.53 17.73 9.68
N GLU A 211 11.39 16.73 9.45
CA GLU A 211 11.20 15.79 8.33
C GLU A 211 9.94 14.95 8.53
N LEU A 212 9.65 14.54 9.78
CA LEU A 212 8.38 13.89 10.13
C LEU A 212 7.16 14.81 9.91
N GLU A 213 7.21 16.06 10.32
CA GLU A 213 6.11 17.02 10.07
C GLU A 213 5.91 17.29 8.58
N ALA A 214 7.00 17.40 7.81
CA ALA A 214 6.94 17.54 6.36
C ALA A 214 6.31 16.31 5.69
N GLU A 215 6.64 15.10 6.15
CA GLU A 215 6.00 13.86 5.70
C GLU A 215 4.49 13.85 6.00
N ARG A 216 4.08 14.27 7.21
CA ARG A 216 2.65 14.38 7.57
C ARG A 216 1.91 15.32 6.65
N ARG A 217 2.46 16.51 6.39
CA ARG A 217 1.86 17.49 5.47
C ARG A 217 1.75 16.94 4.04
N ARG A 218 2.75 16.22 3.54
CA ARG A 218 2.71 15.59 2.21
C ARG A 218 1.65 14.49 2.15
N ALA A 219 1.52 13.69 3.20
CA ALA A 219 0.51 12.63 3.28
C ALA A 219 -0.91 13.22 3.31
N GLU A 220 -1.16 14.22 4.14
CA GLU A 220 -2.44 14.95 4.21
C GLU A 220 -2.81 15.59 2.86
N GLU A 221 -1.85 16.22 2.18
CA GLU A 221 -2.08 16.81 0.85
C GLU A 221 -2.38 15.73 -0.21
N ALA A 222 -1.69 14.59 -0.16
CA ALA A 222 -1.94 13.47 -1.06
C ALA A 222 -3.31 12.82 -0.82
N GLU A 223 -3.75 12.68 0.43
CA GLU A 223 -5.11 12.22 0.75
C GLU A 223 -6.16 13.21 0.29
N ARG A 224 -5.95 14.52 0.50
CA ARG A 224 -6.86 15.54 0.01
C ARG A 224 -7.03 15.46 -1.51
N LYS A 225 -5.93 15.34 -2.27
CA LYS A 225 -5.97 15.19 -3.74
C LYS A 225 -6.70 13.91 -4.17
N LYS A 226 -6.48 12.79 -3.48
CA LYS A 226 -7.20 11.53 -3.76
C LYS A 226 -8.70 11.66 -3.48
N ALA A 227 -9.09 12.33 -2.40
CA ALA A 227 -10.49 12.57 -2.06
C ALA A 227 -11.17 13.48 -3.10
N GLU A 228 -10.51 14.59 -3.48
CA GLU A 228 -10.98 15.49 -4.54
C GLU A 228 -11.16 14.76 -5.88
N GLU A 229 -10.21 13.88 -6.25
CA GLU A 229 -10.31 13.08 -7.46
C GLU A 229 -11.44 12.04 -7.39
N ALA A 230 -11.61 11.37 -6.26
CA ALA A 230 -12.70 10.42 -6.04
C ALA A 230 -14.07 11.10 -6.12
N GLU A 231 -14.21 12.28 -5.51
CA GLU A 231 -15.45 13.07 -5.58
C GLU A 231 -15.73 13.54 -7.03
N ARG A 232 -14.70 13.96 -7.76
CA ARG A 232 -14.85 14.34 -9.18
C ARG A 232 -15.33 13.16 -10.02
N ARG A 233 -14.72 11.98 -9.86
CA ARG A 233 -15.13 10.75 -10.56
C ARG A 233 -16.56 10.34 -10.21
N GLU A 234 -16.97 10.51 -8.95
CA GLU A 234 -18.35 10.22 -8.53
C GLU A 234 -19.37 11.21 -9.14
N LYS A 235 -19.04 12.50 -9.20
CA LYS A 235 -19.89 13.51 -9.86
C LYS A 235 -20.04 13.23 -11.35
N GLU A 236 -18.94 12.93 -12.03
CA GLU A 236 -18.96 12.55 -13.46
C GLU A 236 -19.85 11.33 -13.69
N ARG A 237 -19.74 10.30 -12.84
CA ARG A 237 -20.60 9.11 -12.92
C ARG A 237 -22.09 9.45 -12.72
N ARG A 238 -22.41 10.25 -11.71
CA ARG A 238 -23.80 10.69 -11.44
C ARG A 238 -24.38 11.53 -12.59
N GLU A 239 -23.58 12.41 -13.18
CA GLU A 239 -24.02 13.19 -14.34
C GLU A 239 -24.27 12.31 -15.55
N GLN A 240 -23.43 11.30 -15.77
CA GLN A 240 -23.60 10.35 -16.85
C GLN A 240 -24.86 9.51 -16.67
N GLU A 241 -25.09 8.95 -15.48
CA GLU A 241 -26.33 8.24 -15.13
C GLU A 241 -27.57 9.12 -15.34
N ARG A 242 -27.50 10.42 -14.98
CA ARG A 242 -28.60 11.36 -15.21
C ARG A 242 -28.85 11.60 -16.69
N ARG A 243 -27.79 11.81 -17.49
CA ARG A 243 -27.91 12.00 -18.96
C ARG A 243 -28.49 10.76 -19.64
N GLU A 244 -28.09 9.56 -19.21
CA GLU A 244 -28.63 8.30 -19.71
C GLU A 244 -30.12 8.16 -19.38
N MET A 245 -30.52 8.46 -18.14
CA MET A 245 -31.93 8.43 -17.72
C MET A 245 -32.77 9.46 -18.47
N GLU A 246 -32.27 10.68 -18.65
CA GLU A 246 -32.93 11.73 -19.46
C GLU A 246 -33.11 11.28 -20.91
N SER A 247 -32.08 10.68 -21.52
CA SER A 247 -32.16 10.14 -22.88
C SER A 247 -33.19 9.01 -23.00
N GLN A 248 -33.25 8.09 -22.03
CA GLN A 248 -34.24 7.01 -22.00
C GLN A 248 -35.67 7.54 -21.86
N LEU A 249 -35.88 8.53 -20.98
CA LEU A 249 -37.20 9.15 -20.80
C LEU A 249 -37.66 9.85 -22.10
N MET A 250 -36.76 10.55 -22.77
CA MET A 250 -37.05 11.21 -24.06
C MET A 250 -37.38 10.20 -25.15
N ALA A 251 -36.69 9.06 -25.20
CA ALA A 251 -37.02 7.97 -26.13
C ALA A 251 -38.41 7.39 -25.86
N GLN A 252 -38.74 7.10 -24.59
CA GLN A 252 -40.07 6.61 -24.20
C GLN A 252 -41.20 7.61 -24.51
N GLN A 253 -40.95 8.92 -24.36
CA GLN A 253 -41.93 9.95 -24.72
C GLN A 253 -42.19 9.96 -26.22
N ARG A 254 -41.14 9.88 -27.05
CA ARG A 254 -41.26 9.81 -28.52
C ARG A 254 -42.08 8.59 -28.95
N GLU A 255 -41.80 7.41 -28.41
CA GLU A 255 -42.58 6.20 -28.70
C GLU A 255 -44.06 6.32 -28.31
N ARG A 256 -44.33 6.95 -27.16
CA ARG A 256 -45.72 7.22 -26.70
C ARG A 256 -46.44 8.20 -27.61
N ASP A 257 -45.78 9.27 -28.04
CA ASP A 257 -46.37 10.28 -28.92
C ASP A 257 -46.62 9.72 -30.33
N GLU A 258 -45.71 8.91 -30.86
CA GLU A 258 -45.91 8.17 -32.12
C GLU A 258 -47.09 7.20 -32.02
N SER A 259 -47.20 6.49 -30.90
CA SER A 259 -48.33 5.57 -30.64
C SER A 259 -49.67 6.31 -30.57
N ARG A 260 -49.70 7.47 -29.91
CA ARG A 260 -50.89 8.33 -29.84
C ARG A 260 -51.29 8.88 -31.22
N GLN A 261 -50.32 9.31 -32.03
CA GLN A 261 -50.59 9.76 -33.40
C GLN A 261 -51.19 8.63 -34.25
N LYS A 262 -50.62 7.42 -34.18
CA LYS A 262 -51.16 6.24 -34.88
C LYS A 262 -52.60 5.92 -34.43
N GLU A 263 -52.87 5.98 -33.12
CA GLU A 263 -54.20 5.73 -32.57
C GLU A 263 -55.22 6.79 -32.99
N GLN A 264 -54.86 8.08 -32.95
CA GLN A 264 -55.70 9.17 -33.47
C GLN A 264 -56.00 9.01 -34.96
N LEU A 265 -55.00 8.66 -35.77
CA LEU A 265 -55.17 8.44 -37.21
C LEU A 265 -56.15 7.28 -37.46
N MET A 266 -56.02 6.18 -36.71
CA MET A 266 -56.94 5.05 -36.79
C MET A 266 -58.38 5.43 -36.41
N ARG A 267 -58.59 6.26 -35.37
CA ARG A 267 -59.92 6.75 -34.99
C ARG A 267 -60.55 7.61 -36.09
N ILE A 268 -59.78 8.52 -36.69
CA ILE A 268 -60.25 9.36 -37.80
C ILE A 268 -60.61 8.49 -39.01
N MET A 269 -59.72 7.59 -39.42
CA MET A 269 -59.97 6.68 -40.54
C MET A 269 -61.20 5.79 -40.31
N GLY A 270 -61.38 5.25 -39.09
CA GLY A 270 -62.57 4.48 -38.73
C GLY A 270 -63.87 5.30 -38.78
N GLY A 271 -63.83 6.56 -38.34
CA GLY A 271 -64.97 7.48 -38.44
C GLY A 271 -65.38 7.81 -39.88
N VAL A 272 -64.40 8.03 -40.76
CA VAL A 272 -64.65 8.23 -42.21
C VAL A 272 -65.30 6.99 -42.83
N LEU A 273 -64.84 5.78 -42.46
CA LEU A 273 -65.41 4.52 -42.94
C LEU A 273 -66.87 4.32 -42.49
N GLN A 274 -67.20 4.66 -41.24
CA GLN A 274 -68.58 4.62 -40.73
C GLN A 274 -69.50 5.65 -41.41
N LEU A 275 -69.01 6.87 -41.68
CA LEU A 275 -69.78 7.88 -42.41
C LEU A 275 -70.06 7.45 -43.86
N GLY A 276 -69.08 6.82 -44.52
CA GLY A 276 -69.24 6.23 -45.85
C GLY A 276 -70.29 5.12 -45.89
N LEU A 277 -70.33 4.25 -44.89
CA LEU A 277 -71.37 3.21 -44.76
C LEU A 277 -72.76 3.80 -44.47
N ALA A 278 -72.85 4.86 -43.67
CA ALA A 278 -74.12 5.53 -43.36
C ALA A 278 -74.71 6.23 -44.59
N LEU A 279 -73.86 6.88 -45.40
CA LEU A 279 -74.28 7.48 -46.68
C LEU A 279 -74.74 6.40 -47.68
N ALA A 280 -74.04 5.26 -47.76
CA ALA A 280 -74.47 4.12 -48.56
C ALA A 280 -75.78 3.48 -48.07
N SER A 281 -76.10 3.60 -46.77
CA SER A 281 -77.35 3.12 -46.19
C SER A 281 -78.52 4.11 -46.37
N SER A 282 -78.24 5.39 -46.60
CA SER A 282 -79.24 6.42 -46.93
C SER A 282 -79.56 6.52 -48.43
N ALA A 283 -78.67 6.01 -49.28
CA ALA A 283 -78.92 5.80 -50.70
C ALA A 283 -79.51 4.40 -50.93
N GLY A 284 -80.80 4.25 -50.65
CA GLY A 284 -81.54 3.04 -50.95
C GLY A 284 -81.57 2.73 -52.46
N THR A 285 -81.23 1.48 -52.77
CA THR A 285 -81.61 0.65 -53.93
C THR A 285 -81.01 0.94 -55.31
N SER A 286 -80.20 -0.01 -55.83
CA SER A 286 -80.68 -0.99 -56.80
C SER A 286 -79.56 -1.93 -57.31
N ALA A 287 -79.84 -3.24 -57.19
CA ALA A 287 -79.49 -4.36 -58.07
C ALA A 287 -78.05 -4.58 -58.60
N ALA A 288 -77.55 -5.77 -58.23
CA ALA A 288 -76.95 -6.82 -59.08
C ALA A 288 -75.76 -6.49 -60.01
N GLU A 289 -74.63 -7.16 -59.77
CA GLU A 289 -74.09 -8.27 -60.61
C GLU A 289 -72.68 -8.69 -60.16
N ARG A 290 -72.43 -10.01 -60.08
CA ARG A 290 -71.09 -10.65 -60.18
C ARG A 290 -70.64 -10.59 -61.66
N PRO A 291 -69.36 -10.80 -62.09
CA PRO A 291 -68.25 -11.60 -61.52
C PRO A 291 -66.86 -10.91 -61.82
N PRO A 292 -65.67 -11.56 -62.06
CA PRO A 292 -65.20 -12.92 -61.80
C PRO A 292 -63.89 -13.02 -61.00
N THR A 293 -63.57 -14.27 -60.65
CA THR A 293 -62.35 -14.80 -60.02
C THR A 293 -61.06 -14.44 -60.76
N GLY A 294 -60.11 -13.87 -60.03
CA GLY A 294 -58.73 -13.61 -60.47
C GLY A 294 -57.71 -14.20 -59.49
N GLN A 295 -56.95 -15.17 -60.00
CA GLN A 295 -55.71 -15.81 -59.54
C GLN A 295 -55.01 -15.27 -58.27
N LEU A 296 -54.81 -16.19 -57.32
CA LEU A 296 -53.80 -16.12 -56.25
C LEU A 296 -52.39 -16.13 -56.85
N MET A 297 -51.63 -15.04 -56.65
CA MET A 297 -50.17 -15.09 -56.67
C MET A 297 -49.64 -14.98 -55.23
N SER A 298 -49.13 -16.10 -54.74
CA SER A 298 -48.32 -16.20 -53.53
C SER A 298 -46.96 -15.56 -53.78
N ILE A 299 -46.62 -14.51 -53.04
CA ILE A 299 -45.25 -14.00 -52.94
C ILE A 299 -44.73 -14.38 -51.55
N SER A 300 -43.77 -15.31 -51.56
CA SER A 300 -43.02 -15.75 -50.39
C SER A 300 -42.05 -14.67 -49.92
N TRP A 301 -42.06 -14.37 -48.64
CA TRP A 301 -41.02 -13.58 -47.98
C TRP A 301 -39.82 -14.48 -47.70
N SER A 302 -38.67 -14.19 -48.31
CA SER A 302 -37.38 -14.77 -47.91
C SER A 302 -36.82 -13.93 -46.76
N THR A 303 -36.70 -14.54 -45.59
CA THR A 303 -35.91 -14.04 -44.44
C THR A 303 -34.41 -14.05 -44.79
N PRO A 304 -33.64 -13.01 -44.44
CA PRO A 304 -32.18 -13.08 -44.47
C PRO A 304 -31.67 -13.94 -43.31
N MET A 305 -30.73 -14.83 -43.61
CA MET A 305 -29.97 -15.60 -42.65
C MET A 305 -29.03 -14.71 -41.84
N ASP A 306 -29.01 -15.02 -40.55
CA ASP A 306 -28.05 -14.67 -39.52
C ASP A 306 -26.64 -15.12 -39.94
N ASN A 307 -25.68 -14.20 -40.01
CA ASN A 307 -24.26 -14.50 -40.18
C ASN A 307 -23.57 -14.12 -38.86
N SER A 308 -23.44 -15.10 -37.98
CA SER A 308 -22.52 -15.09 -36.85
C SER A 308 -21.19 -15.71 -37.31
N ASP A 309 -20.26 -14.88 -37.74
CA ASP A 309 -18.82 -15.16 -37.70
C ASP A 309 -18.32 -14.51 -36.40
N ASP A 310 -17.94 -15.25 -35.35
CA ASP A 310 -16.68 -15.98 -35.18
C ASP A 310 -15.47 -15.02 -35.19
N ASP A 311 -15.12 -14.51 -34.01
CA ASP A 311 -13.80 -13.94 -33.72
C ASP A 311 -13.30 -14.57 -32.42
N SER A 312 -12.47 -15.59 -32.61
CA SER A 312 -11.54 -16.13 -31.63
C SER A 312 -10.15 -15.61 -31.97
N ASP A 313 -9.60 -14.73 -31.12
CA ASP A 313 -8.18 -14.66 -30.75
C ASP A 313 -7.98 -13.71 -29.54
#